data_AF-H9CJ49-F1
#
_entry.id   AF-H9CJ49-F1
#
_cell.length_a   1.000
_cell.length_b   1.000
_cell.length_c   1.000
_cell.angle_alpha   90.00
_cell.angle_beta   90.00
_cell.angle_gamma   90.00
#
_symmetry.space_group_name_H-M   'P 1'
#
loop_
_entity.id
_entity.type
_entity.pdbx_description
1 polymer ?
#
loop_
_entity_poly.entity_id
_entity_poly.type
_entity_poly.pdbx_seq_one_letter_code
_entity_poly.pdbx_strand_id
1 'polypeptide(L)'
;SGNVNIYIDSNGIAHIYANNLHDLFLAEGYYEANQRLFEIELFGLLAMGNLSSWVGAKALSSDIAMHLIGIPQNAIMSAQYLKHNYPTIYSYLEAFSQGVNDYINTLNYRDLPLEFKLLNVRPYYWSPEYSLAFGEYMGWSLTSGFNDELKSALLYTYFNYPEINEIN
;
A
#
# COMPACT_ATOMS: atom_id res chain seq x y z
N SER A 1 20.63 7.65 -17.27
CA SER A 1 19.57 6.83 -17.89
C SER A 1 20.20 5.85 -18.85
N GLY A 2 19.97 4.55 -18.63
CA GLY A 2 20.35 3.45 -19.52
C GLY A 2 19.14 2.77 -20.16
N ASN A 3 19.37 1.83 -21.05
CA ASN A 3 18.31 0.99 -21.63
C ASN A 3 17.80 -0.02 -20.58
N VAL A 4 16.49 -0.23 -20.51
CA VAL A 4 15.82 -1.24 -19.67
C VAL A 4 15.10 -2.22 -20.59
N ASN A 5 15.32 -3.52 -20.37
CA ASN A 5 14.60 -4.58 -21.09
C ASN A 5 13.65 -5.31 -20.14
N ILE A 6 12.39 -5.44 -20.53
CA ILE A 6 11.38 -6.23 -19.82
C ILE A 6 11.04 -7.44 -20.71
N TYR A 7 11.30 -8.64 -20.20
CA TYR A 7 10.99 -9.90 -20.86
C TYR A 7 9.87 -10.61 -20.09
N ILE A 8 8.79 -10.99 -20.79
CA ILE A 8 7.71 -11.76 -20.20
C ILE A 8 7.90 -13.22 -20.61
N ASP A 9 8.05 -14.10 -19.63
CA ASP A 9 8.18 -15.53 -19.91
C ASP A 9 6.84 -16.20 -20.25
N SER A 10 6.89 -17.49 -20.57
CA SER A 10 5.71 -18.28 -20.95
C SER A 10 4.64 -18.38 -19.86
N ASN A 11 4.98 -18.13 -18.60
CA ASN A 11 4.06 -18.13 -17.46
C ASN A 11 3.49 -16.74 -17.16
N GLY A 12 3.86 -15.73 -17.95
CA GLY A 12 3.45 -14.34 -17.72
C GLY A 12 4.27 -13.62 -16.66
N ILE A 13 5.43 -14.17 -16.26
CA ILE A 13 6.30 -13.52 -15.27
C ILE A 13 7.20 -12.51 -15.98
N ALA A 14 7.23 -11.29 -15.45
CA ALA A 14 8.10 -10.23 -15.95
C ALA A 14 9.50 -10.32 -15.34
N HIS A 15 10.51 -10.29 -16.21
CA HIS A 15 11.93 -10.22 -15.88
C HIS A 15 12.46 -8.86 -16.33
N ILE A 16 12.87 -8.02 -15.38
CA ILE A 16 13.34 -6.65 -15.63
C ILE A 16 14.87 -6.60 -15.54
N TYR A 17 15.53 -6.21 -16.64
CA TYR A 17 16.98 -6.06 -16.71
C TYR A 17 17.35 -4.60 -16.93
N ALA A 18 18.17 -4.05 -16.03
CA ALA A 18 18.66 -2.68 -16.10
C ALA A 18 20.13 -2.59 -15.65
N ASN A 19 20.83 -1.54 -16.08
CA ASN A 19 22.25 -1.32 -15.75
C ASN A 19 22.47 -0.63 -14.40
N ASN A 20 21.41 -0.15 -13.76
CA ASN A 20 21.45 0.47 -12.43
C ASN A 20 20.09 0.32 -11.73
N LEU A 21 20.10 0.43 -10.41
CA LEU A 21 18.90 0.22 -9.59
C LEU A 21 17.84 1.30 -9.77
N HIS A 22 18.23 2.55 -10.02
CA HIS A 22 17.25 3.62 -10.26
C HIS A 22 16.36 3.30 -11.47
N ASP A 23 16.97 2.97 -12.61
CA ASP A 23 16.23 2.62 -13.83
C ASP A 23 15.47 1.30 -13.67
N LEU A 24 15.95 0.37 -12.82
CA LEU A 24 15.24 -0.85 -12.46
C LEU A 24 13.94 -0.57 -11.72
N PHE A 25 14.00 0.19 -10.62
CA PHE A 25 12.81 0.50 -9.80
C PHE A 25 11.82 1.39 -10.55
N LEU A 26 12.32 2.32 -11.37
CA LEU A 26 11.46 3.11 -12.26
C LEU A 26 10.69 2.21 -13.24
N ALA A 27 11.37 1.29 -13.90
CA ALA A 27 10.73 0.36 -14.82
C ALA A 27 9.76 -0.61 -14.12
N GLU A 28 10.11 -1.06 -12.92
CA GLU A 28 9.23 -1.88 -12.07
C GLU A 28 7.93 -1.15 -11.77
N GLY A 29 8.00 0.09 -11.27
CA GLY A 29 6.80 0.89 -10.99
C GLY A 29 5.96 1.16 -12.24
N TYR A 30 6.59 1.48 -13.37
CA TYR A 30 5.87 1.68 -14.63
C TYR A 30 5.16 0.40 -15.10
N TYR A 31 5.85 -0.74 -15.06
CA TYR A 31 5.30 -2.02 -15.49
C TYR A 31 4.20 -2.51 -14.55
N GLU A 32 4.40 -2.39 -13.23
CA GLU A 32 3.40 -2.78 -12.25
C GLU A 32 2.13 -1.95 -12.38
N ALA A 33 2.25 -0.62 -12.55
CA ALA A 33 1.11 0.22 -12.84
C ALA A 33 0.42 -0.19 -14.15
N ASN A 34 1.19 -0.52 -15.20
CA ASN A 34 0.62 -0.99 -16.45
C ASN A 34 -0.24 -2.26 -16.32
N GLN A 35 0.11 -3.15 -15.39
CA GLN A 35 -0.60 -4.41 -15.20
C GLN A 35 -1.67 -4.36 -14.09
N ARG A 36 -1.44 -3.58 -13.03
CA ARG A 36 -2.15 -3.67 -11.76
C ARG A 36 -2.50 -2.32 -11.12
N LEU A 37 -2.56 -1.22 -11.89
CA LEU A 37 -2.82 0.13 -11.36
C LEU A 37 -3.99 0.19 -10.36
N PHE A 38 -5.15 -0.38 -10.70
CA PHE A 38 -6.30 -0.34 -9.80
C PHE A 38 -6.05 -1.09 -8.49
N GLU A 39 -5.39 -2.25 -8.56
CA GLU A 39 -5.10 -3.10 -7.40
C GLU A 39 -4.14 -2.39 -6.43
N ILE A 40 -3.01 -1.89 -6.94
CA ILE A 40 -2.02 -1.22 -6.09
C ILE A 40 -2.61 0.03 -5.44
N GLU A 41 -3.44 0.77 -6.16
CA GLU A 41 -4.07 1.98 -5.64
C GLU A 41 -5.18 1.70 -4.63
N LEU A 42 -5.98 0.65 -4.86
CA LEU A 42 -6.97 0.19 -3.89
C LEU A 42 -6.31 -0.16 -2.55
N PHE A 43 -5.20 -0.89 -2.58
CA PHE A 43 -4.44 -1.22 -1.37
C PHE A 43 -3.71 -0.02 -0.77
N GLY A 44 -3.19 0.88 -1.59
CA GLY A 44 -2.61 2.15 -1.15
C GLY A 44 -3.63 3.01 -0.39
N LEU A 45 -4.83 3.18 -0.94
CA LEU A 45 -5.92 3.90 -0.29
C LEU A 45 -6.42 3.21 0.97
N LEU A 46 -6.49 1.88 0.97
CA LEU A 46 -6.80 1.11 2.16
C LEU A 46 -5.76 1.39 3.25
N ALA A 47 -4.47 1.20 2.96
CA ALA A 47 -3.40 1.39 3.94
C ALA A 47 -3.30 2.83 4.45
N MET A 48 -3.50 3.81 3.57
CA MET A 48 -3.51 5.24 3.90
C MET A 48 -4.80 5.68 4.63
N GLY A 49 -5.77 4.79 4.81
CA GLY A 49 -7.04 5.09 5.46
C GLY A 49 -7.84 6.16 4.71
N ASN A 50 -7.94 6.03 3.39
CA ASN A 50 -8.65 6.95 2.50
C ASN A 50 -9.53 6.21 1.46
N LEU A 51 -9.88 4.96 1.72
CA LEU A 51 -10.67 4.13 0.81
C LEU A 51 -12.12 4.64 0.67
N SER A 52 -12.65 5.33 1.70
CA SER A 52 -13.97 5.96 1.62
C SER A 52 -14.08 7.04 0.56
N SER A 53 -12.96 7.59 0.07
CA SER A 53 -12.96 8.51 -1.08
C SER A 53 -13.49 7.84 -2.36
N TRP A 54 -13.33 6.52 -2.50
CA TRP A 54 -13.81 5.73 -3.64
C TRP A 54 -15.12 4.99 -3.34
N VAL A 55 -15.20 4.37 -2.15
CA VAL A 55 -16.29 3.44 -1.80
C VAL A 55 -17.41 4.14 -0.99
N GLY A 56 -17.17 5.37 -0.54
CA GLY A 56 -18.09 6.13 0.30
C GLY A 56 -18.17 5.61 1.74
N ALA A 57 -19.27 5.93 2.41
CA ALA A 57 -19.46 5.69 3.85
C ALA A 57 -19.26 4.23 4.29
N LYS A 58 -19.40 3.25 3.39
CA LYS A 58 -19.17 1.83 3.69
C LYS A 58 -17.71 1.51 4.06
N ALA A 59 -16.74 2.30 3.59
CA ALA A 59 -15.33 2.12 3.91
C ALA A 59 -14.85 3.03 5.06
N LEU A 60 -15.70 3.90 5.60
CA LEU A 60 -15.30 4.87 6.63
C LEU A 60 -14.77 4.21 7.90
N SER A 61 -15.36 3.09 8.33
CA SER A 61 -14.86 2.35 9.49
C SER A 61 -13.47 1.76 9.26
N SER A 62 -13.17 1.37 8.02
CA SER A 62 -11.84 0.88 7.63
C SER A 62 -10.83 2.03 7.69
N ASP A 63 -11.18 3.18 7.12
CA ASP A 63 -10.31 4.37 7.16
C ASP A 63 -9.98 4.76 8.61
N ILE A 64 -11.01 4.86 9.46
CA ILE A 64 -10.83 5.15 10.89
C ILE A 64 -9.92 4.12 11.55
N ALA A 65 -10.09 2.82 11.27
CA ALA A 65 -9.25 1.78 11.84
C ALA A 65 -7.77 1.97 11.47
N MET A 66 -7.46 2.26 10.21
CA MET A 66 -6.09 2.47 9.74
C MET A 66 -5.43 3.69 10.39
N HIS A 67 -6.19 4.78 10.55
CA HIS A 67 -5.74 5.97 11.29
C HIS A 67 -5.54 5.68 12.78
N LEU A 68 -6.40 4.87 13.41
CA LEU A 68 -6.26 4.49 14.83
C LEU A 68 -5.06 3.56 15.07
N ILE A 69 -4.78 2.64 14.15
CA ILE A 69 -3.58 1.80 14.20
C ILE A 69 -2.32 2.63 13.96
N GLY A 70 -2.45 3.73 13.20
CA GLY A 70 -1.37 4.68 12.94
C GLY A 70 -0.57 4.40 11.67
N ILE A 71 -1.04 3.50 10.79
CA ILE A 71 -0.34 3.13 9.54
C ILE A 71 -0.01 4.37 8.68
N PRO A 72 -0.94 5.29 8.40
CA PRO A 72 -0.62 6.44 7.55
C PRO A 72 0.44 7.37 8.17
N GLN A 73 0.34 7.58 9.49
CA GLN A 73 1.28 8.44 10.23
C GLN A 73 2.68 7.81 10.29
N ASN A 74 2.76 6.51 10.54
CA ASN A 74 4.01 5.77 10.57
C ASN A 74 4.67 5.73 9.20
N ALA A 75 3.92 5.55 8.11
CA ALA A 75 4.46 5.59 6.76
C ALA A 75 5.13 6.94 6.43
N ILE A 76 4.53 8.06 6.84
CA ILE A 76 5.11 9.41 6.69
C ILE A 76 6.41 9.53 7.51
N MET A 77 6.40 9.06 8.76
CA MET A 77 7.58 9.09 9.63
C MET A 77 8.71 8.20 9.09
N SER A 78 8.38 7.00 8.60
CA SER A 78 9.27 6.06 7.94
C SER A 78 9.89 6.67 6.68
N ALA A 79 9.09 7.35 5.84
CA ALA A 79 9.57 8.04 4.66
C ALA A 79 10.59 9.14 5.01
N GLN A 80 10.27 9.99 6.00
CA GLN A 80 11.18 11.03 6.47
C GLN A 80 12.48 10.46 7.04
N TYR A 81 12.37 9.39 7.83
CA TYR A 81 13.50 8.70 8.41
C TYR A 81 14.41 8.09 7.34
N LEU A 82 13.84 7.40 6.35
CA LEU A 82 14.59 6.85 5.22
C LEU A 82 15.24 7.94 4.39
N LYS A 83 14.52 9.03 4.10
CA LYS A 83 15.07 10.16 3.35
C LYS A 83 16.30 10.77 4.01
N HIS A 84 16.29 10.88 5.35
CA HIS A 84 17.40 11.47 6.09
C HIS A 84 18.57 10.50 6.29
N ASN A 85 18.28 9.26 6.70
CA ASN A 85 19.30 8.31 7.16
C ASN A 85 19.75 7.32 6.07
N TYR A 86 18.90 7.07 5.07
CA TYR A 86 19.12 6.09 4.00
C TYR A 86 18.72 6.67 2.62
N PRO A 87 19.30 7.80 2.19
CA PRO A 87 18.88 8.51 0.99
C PRO A 87 18.95 7.67 -0.28
N THR A 88 19.88 6.71 -0.36
CA THR A 88 19.97 5.75 -1.48
C THR A 88 18.79 4.79 -1.54
N ILE A 89 18.26 4.34 -0.39
CA ILE A 89 17.08 3.47 -0.36
C ILE A 89 15.83 4.30 -0.69
N TYR A 90 15.75 5.51 -0.11
CA TYR A 90 14.65 6.42 -0.38
C TYR A 90 14.56 6.79 -1.87
N SER A 91 15.68 6.99 -2.57
CA SER A 91 15.68 7.29 -3.99
C SER A 91 15.15 6.15 -4.87
N TYR A 92 15.17 4.91 -4.39
CA TYR A 92 14.54 3.78 -5.08
C TYR A 92 13.02 3.79 -4.94
N LEU A 93 12.50 4.18 -3.77
CA LEU A 93 11.06 4.41 -3.57
C LEU A 93 10.57 5.58 -4.43
N GLU A 94 11.37 6.64 -4.55
CA GLU A 94 11.10 7.76 -5.47
C GLU A 94 11.09 7.31 -6.93
N ALA A 95 12.08 6.51 -7.35
CA ALA A 95 12.14 5.98 -8.71
C ALA A 95 10.92 5.10 -9.04
N PHE A 96 10.54 4.19 -8.14
CA PHE A 96 9.33 3.38 -8.28
C PHE A 96 8.08 4.25 -8.41
N SER A 97 7.91 5.22 -7.49
CA SER A 97 6.77 6.15 -7.50
C SER A 97 6.72 6.95 -8.81
N GLN A 98 7.88 7.39 -9.31
CA GLN A 98 7.98 8.08 -10.58
C GLN A 98 7.53 7.19 -11.74
N GLY A 99 7.93 5.93 -11.77
CA GLY A 99 7.49 4.96 -12.80
C GLY A 99 5.98 4.78 -12.83
N VAL A 100 5.35 4.62 -11.65
CA VAL A 100 3.88 4.54 -11.53
C VAL A 100 3.23 5.82 -12.07
N ASN A 101 3.74 6.99 -11.68
CA ASN A 101 3.21 8.28 -12.09
C ASN A 101 3.41 8.54 -13.60
N ASP A 102 4.52 8.10 -14.17
CA ASP A 102 4.78 8.19 -15.61
C ASP A 102 3.75 7.37 -16.37
N TYR A 103 3.40 6.16 -15.91
CA TYR A 103 2.32 5.39 -16.52
C TYR A 103 0.97 6.09 -16.40
N ILE A 104 0.61 6.58 -15.20
CA ILE A 104 -0.63 7.34 -14.97
C ILE A 104 -0.74 8.52 -15.95
N ASN A 105 0.35 9.25 -16.18
CA ASN A 105 0.40 10.39 -17.09
C ASN A 105 0.17 10.02 -18.56
N THR A 106 0.39 8.75 -18.95
CA THR A 106 0.07 8.29 -20.30
C THR A 106 -1.43 8.01 -20.51
N LEU A 107 -2.19 7.86 -19.43
CA LEU A 107 -3.59 7.42 -19.50
C LEU A 107 -4.52 8.57 -19.84
N ASN A 108 -5.38 8.33 -20.84
CA ASN A 108 -6.61 9.07 -21.01
C ASN A 108 -7.81 8.23 -20.55
N TYR A 109 -9.01 8.81 -20.57
CA TYR A 109 -10.21 8.12 -20.10
C TYR A 109 -10.48 6.78 -20.82
N ARG A 110 -10.09 6.63 -22.10
CA ARG A 110 -10.28 5.39 -22.85
C ARG A 110 -9.36 4.28 -22.36
N ASP A 111 -8.15 4.63 -21.94
CA ASP A 111 -7.10 3.69 -21.52
C ASP A 111 -7.19 3.33 -20.03
N LEU A 112 -7.95 4.09 -19.24
CA LEU A 112 -8.18 3.76 -17.83
C LEU A 112 -8.73 2.33 -17.66
N PRO A 113 -8.25 1.57 -16.66
CA PRO A 113 -8.85 0.29 -16.29
C PRO A 113 -10.35 0.42 -16.03
N LEU A 114 -11.08 -0.68 -16.23
CA LEU A 114 -12.54 -0.70 -16.17
C LEU A 114 -13.07 -0.26 -14.80
N GLU A 115 -12.38 -0.66 -13.74
CA GLU A 115 -12.74 -0.41 -12.35
C GLU A 115 -12.82 1.09 -12.05
N PHE A 116 -11.84 1.89 -12.52
CA PHE A 116 -11.87 3.35 -12.40
C PHE A 116 -13.10 3.96 -13.10
N LYS A 117 -13.45 3.44 -14.29
CA LYS A 117 -14.63 3.91 -15.05
C LYS A 117 -15.93 3.57 -14.33
N LEU A 118 -16.05 2.37 -13.78
CA LEU A 118 -17.24 1.92 -13.05
C LEU A 118 -17.46 2.70 -11.75
N LEU A 119 -16.37 3.03 -11.05
CA LEU A 119 -16.41 3.84 -9.82
C LEU A 119 -16.48 5.34 -10.10
N ASN A 120 -16.28 5.77 -11.36
CA ASN A 120 -16.16 7.17 -11.75
C ASN A 120 -15.09 7.93 -10.95
N VAL A 121 -13.94 7.28 -10.73
CA VAL A 121 -12.76 7.83 -10.05
C VAL A 121 -11.57 7.89 -11.00
N ARG A 122 -10.53 8.60 -10.60
CA ARG A 122 -9.26 8.68 -11.34
C ARG A 122 -8.11 8.26 -10.42
N PRO A 123 -7.02 7.72 -11.00
CA PRO A 123 -5.85 7.38 -10.23
C PRO A 123 -5.22 8.63 -9.59
N TYR A 124 -4.79 8.49 -8.35
CA TYR A 124 -3.95 9.40 -7.61
C TYR A 124 -2.48 9.19 -7.97
N TYR A 125 -1.66 10.23 -7.82
CA TYR A 125 -0.22 10.05 -7.93
C TYR A 125 0.30 9.22 -6.76
N TRP A 126 1.17 8.28 -7.08
CA TRP A 126 1.89 7.44 -6.16
C TRP A 126 3.04 8.20 -5.50
N SER A 127 3.28 7.91 -4.22
CA SER A 127 4.38 8.47 -3.44
C SER A 127 5.09 7.37 -2.65
N PRO A 128 6.34 7.61 -2.18
CA PRO A 128 7.05 6.66 -1.31
C PRO A 128 6.24 6.24 -0.08
N GLU A 129 5.46 7.16 0.49
CA GLU A 129 4.58 6.90 1.63
C GLU A 129 3.52 5.85 1.32
N TYR A 130 2.98 5.79 0.10
CA TYR A 130 2.01 4.75 -0.29
C TYR A 130 2.63 3.36 -0.24
N SER A 131 3.84 3.20 -0.79
CA SER A 131 4.57 1.93 -0.74
C SER A 131 4.87 1.50 0.70
N LEU A 132 5.28 2.46 1.55
CA LEU A 132 5.58 2.19 2.96
C LEU A 132 4.32 1.85 3.75
N ALA A 133 3.23 2.59 3.54
CA ALA A 133 1.94 2.32 4.17
C ALA A 133 1.43 0.92 3.79
N PHE A 134 1.55 0.53 2.52
CA PHE A 134 1.16 -0.81 2.09
C PHE A 134 2.02 -1.88 2.77
N GLY A 135 3.33 -1.70 2.87
CA GLY A 135 4.22 -2.61 3.60
C GLY A 135 3.86 -2.74 5.08
N GLU A 136 3.56 -1.62 5.75
CA GLU A 136 3.11 -1.63 7.14
C GLU A 136 1.73 -2.29 7.32
N TYR A 137 0.79 -2.01 6.42
CA TYR A 137 -0.51 -2.67 6.39
C TYR A 137 -0.37 -4.19 6.24
N MET A 138 0.47 -4.65 5.32
CA MET A 138 0.74 -6.08 5.14
C MET A 138 1.32 -6.69 6.41
N GLY A 139 2.30 -6.04 7.02
CA GLY A 139 2.88 -6.45 8.30
C GLY A 139 1.82 -6.57 9.39
N TRP A 140 0.99 -5.55 9.56
CA TRP A 140 -0.11 -5.54 10.54
C TRP A 140 -1.16 -6.62 10.26
N SER A 141 -1.60 -6.77 9.00
CA SER A 141 -2.67 -7.70 8.62
C SER A 141 -2.31 -9.18 8.85
N LEU A 142 -1.02 -9.48 8.88
CA LEU A 142 -0.47 -10.81 9.15
C LEU A 142 -0.21 -11.06 10.64
N THR A 143 -0.42 -10.06 11.51
CA THR A 143 -0.37 -10.26 12.96
C THR A 143 -1.69 -10.84 13.49
N SER A 144 -1.60 -11.72 14.49
CA SER A 144 -2.74 -12.24 15.23
C SER A 144 -2.80 -11.64 16.63
N GLY A 145 -3.94 -11.74 17.31
CA GLY A 145 -4.02 -11.47 18.75
C GLY A 145 -4.53 -10.08 19.13
N PHE A 146 -4.46 -9.06 18.28
CA PHE A 146 -4.81 -7.68 18.69
C PHE A 146 -6.20 -7.52 19.33
N ASN A 147 -7.17 -8.34 18.92
CA ASN A 147 -8.53 -8.30 19.46
C ASN A 147 -8.84 -9.45 20.44
N ASP A 148 -7.93 -10.40 20.64
CA ASP A 148 -8.26 -11.65 21.31
C ASP A 148 -8.32 -11.47 22.83
N GLU A 149 -7.45 -10.65 23.42
CA GLU A 149 -7.55 -10.24 24.82
C GLU A 149 -8.80 -9.38 25.06
N LEU A 150 -9.13 -8.46 24.13
CA LEU A 150 -10.34 -7.63 24.22
C LEU A 150 -11.60 -8.48 24.16
N LYS A 151 -11.70 -9.41 23.21
CA LYS A 151 -12.81 -10.37 23.13
C LYS A 151 -12.89 -11.21 24.39
N SER A 152 -11.76 -11.70 24.89
CA SER A 152 -11.71 -12.47 26.12
C SER A 152 -12.25 -11.63 27.28
N ALA A 153 -11.76 -10.42 27.51
CA ALA A 153 -12.23 -9.52 28.57
C ALA A 153 -13.75 -9.23 28.49
N LEU A 154 -14.28 -9.04 27.28
CA LEU A 154 -15.71 -8.86 27.06
C LEU A 154 -16.51 -10.12 27.43
N LEU A 155 -16.01 -11.31 27.09
CA LEU A 155 -16.64 -12.59 27.46
C LEU A 155 -16.59 -12.83 28.98
N TYR A 156 -15.46 -12.56 29.62
CA TYR A 156 -15.32 -12.63 31.09
C TYR A 156 -16.35 -11.74 31.78
N THR A 157 -16.52 -10.50 31.30
CA THR A 157 -17.50 -9.55 31.80
C THR A 157 -18.93 -10.01 31.54
N TYR A 158 -19.24 -10.48 30.33
CA TYR A 158 -20.60 -10.89 29.94
C TYR A 158 -21.09 -12.12 30.73
N PHE A 159 -20.21 -13.12 30.92
CA PHE A 159 -20.53 -14.34 31.66
C PHE A 159 -20.28 -14.23 33.17
N ASN A 160 -19.88 -13.06 33.65
CA ASN A 160 -19.62 -12.78 35.06
C ASN A 160 -18.67 -13.79 35.72
N TYR A 161 -17.62 -14.19 34.97
CA TYR A 161 -16.59 -15.07 35.49
C TYR A 161 -15.88 -14.37 36.67
N PRO A 162 -15.60 -15.08 37.77
CA PRO A 162 -14.84 -14.50 38.88
C PRO A 162 -13.47 -14.02 38.39
N GLU A 163 -13.02 -12.85 38.87
CA GLU A 163 -11.69 -12.32 38.56
C GLU A 163 -10.63 -13.39 38.88
N ILE A 164 -9.95 -13.87 37.84
CA ILE A 164 -8.81 -14.78 38.00
C ILE A 164 -7.62 -13.90 38.34
N ASN A 165 -7.40 -13.68 39.63
CA ASN A 165 -6.15 -13.13 40.12
C ASN A 165 -5.07 -14.21 39.91
N GLU A 166 -4.09 -13.90 39.05
CA GLU A 166 -2.84 -14.63 38.76
C GLU A 166 -2.85 -15.57 37.54
N ILE A 167 -1.97 -15.24 36.59
CA ILE A 167 -1.30 -16.18 35.70
C ILE A 167 0.14 -16.23 36.22
N ASN A 168 0.55 -17.37 36.80
CA ASN A 168 1.94 -17.64 37.15
C ASN A 168 2.80 -17.83 35.89
#